data_AF-A0A9P7AX26-F1
#
_entry.id   AF-A0A9P7AX26-F1
#
_cell.length_a   1.000
_cell.length_b   1.000
_cell.length_c   1.000
_cell.angle_alpha   90.00
_cell.angle_beta   90.00
_cell.angle_gamma   90.00
#
_symmetry.space_group_name_H-M   'P 1'
#
loop_
_entity.id
_entity.type
_entity.pdbx_description
1 polymer ?
#
loop_
_entity_poly.entity_id
_entity_poly.type
_entity_poly.pdbx_seq_one_letter_code
_entity_poly.pdbx_strand_id
1 'polypeptide(L)'
;MLPFASTICILGALVCGSFALQSSPTVSSAPDVSSSKIYTSAISSVIAAVTPMLALIYFCPLYLLYRHSKRHPRSINKISGARVQQYGPLVYVFLLAVSLAEVADATWLLLQFRFNNNAPDPITRSGVRFLLWVSCWTTVTSGTYTLFFLDPLWSRRPIASIGTQAVWVLVTWIFWVAGAGLFNKSFPRLFMSGSCDGVVYCGQLQAISALAVVQILTLTFGMLVITWLVWQSARSIHHPMVIRVAAAI
;
A
#
# COMPACT_ATOMS: atom_id res chain seq x y z
N MET A 1 4.06 -17.39 14.18
CA MET A 1 3.77 -17.60 12.74
C MET A 1 3.83 -16.28 11.93
N LEU A 2 4.78 -15.39 12.26
CA LEU A 2 5.11 -14.17 11.48
C LEU A 2 6.25 -14.31 10.43
N PRO A 3 6.86 -15.49 10.13
CA PRO A 3 8.04 -15.49 9.25
C PRO A 3 7.69 -15.17 7.79
N PHE A 4 6.54 -15.58 7.26
CA PHE A 4 6.23 -15.43 5.82
C PHE A 4 6.09 -13.99 5.33
N ALA A 5 5.46 -13.10 6.11
CA ALA A 5 5.33 -11.68 5.75
C ALA A 5 6.67 -10.95 5.83
N SER A 6 7.53 -11.35 6.78
CA SER A 6 8.90 -10.84 6.88
C SER A 6 9.76 -11.34 5.71
N THR A 7 9.62 -12.60 5.28
CA THR A 7 10.37 -13.15 4.16
C THR A 7 9.99 -12.55 2.81
N ILE A 8 8.75 -12.11 2.58
CA ILE A 8 8.35 -11.43 1.33
C ILE A 8 8.85 -9.98 1.29
N CYS A 9 8.82 -9.27 2.42
CA CYS A 9 9.45 -7.95 2.53
C CYS A 9 10.98 -8.05 2.46
N ILE A 10 11.58 -9.10 3.03
CA ILE A 10 13.00 -9.39 2.95
C ILE A 10 13.37 -9.89 1.55
N LEU A 11 12.51 -10.60 0.81
CA LEU A 11 12.77 -10.94 -0.60
C LEU A 11 12.62 -9.72 -1.51
N GLY A 12 11.63 -8.85 -1.28
CA GLY A 12 11.53 -7.56 -1.97
C GLY A 12 12.73 -6.67 -1.65
N ALA A 13 13.15 -6.63 -0.39
CA ALA A 13 14.33 -5.89 0.06
C ALA A 13 15.66 -6.60 -0.24
N LEU A 14 15.71 -7.90 -0.53
CA LEU A 14 16.89 -8.64 -0.99
C LEU A 14 16.99 -8.56 -2.50
N VAL A 15 15.89 -8.56 -3.24
CA VAL A 15 15.89 -8.29 -4.68
C VAL A 15 16.25 -6.82 -4.91
N CYS A 16 15.81 -5.88 -4.07
CA CYS A 16 16.24 -4.48 -4.15
C CYS A 16 17.59 -4.18 -3.44
N GLY A 17 17.92 -4.91 -2.38
CA GLY A 17 19.09 -4.68 -1.52
C GLY A 17 20.32 -5.50 -1.90
N SER A 18 20.18 -6.63 -2.61
CA SER A 18 21.35 -7.35 -3.16
C SER A 18 22.00 -6.60 -4.31
N PHE A 19 21.33 -5.59 -4.89
CA PHE A 19 22.00 -4.67 -5.80
C PHE A 19 22.79 -3.58 -5.06
N ALA A 20 22.65 -3.37 -3.75
CA ALA A 20 23.29 -2.27 -3.03
C ALA A 20 24.78 -2.47 -2.70
N LEU A 21 25.39 -3.64 -3.00
CA LEU A 21 26.77 -3.96 -2.64
C LEU A 21 27.53 -4.62 -3.80
N GLN A 22 27.75 -3.88 -4.88
CA GLN A 22 28.84 -4.20 -5.81
C GLN A 22 29.37 -2.89 -6.41
N SER A 23 30.09 -2.14 -5.59
CA SER A 23 30.98 -1.08 -6.04
C SER A 23 32.29 -1.71 -6.51
N SER A 24 32.28 -2.29 -7.70
CA SER A 24 33.54 -2.54 -8.43
C SER A 24 33.86 -1.29 -9.25
N PRO A 25 35.03 -0.65 -9.05
CA PRO A 25 35.46 0.46 -9.88
C PRO A 25 36.00 -0.12 -11.20
N THR A 26 35.20 -0.09 -12.26
CA THR A 26 35.65 -0.51 -13.60
C THR A 26 35.57 0.66 -14.57
N VAL A 27 36.77 1.22 -14.81
CA VAL A 27 37.35 1.67 -16.07
C VAL A 27 36.37 2.19 -17.13
N SER A 28 36.52 3.48 -17.41
CA SER A 28 35.92 4.28 -18.47
C SER A 28 36.18 3.68 -19.87
N SER A 29 35.22 2.93 -20.39
CA SER A 29 35.02 2.72 -21.83
C SER A 29 33.74 3.42 -22.27
N ALA A 30 33.75 4.05 -23.44
CA ALA A 30 32.66 4.87 -23.97
C ALA A 30 31.27 4.19 -23.85
N PRO A 31 30.20 4.95 -23.56
CA PRO A 31 28.88 4.37 -23.34
C PRO A 31 28.27 3.88 -24.66
N ASP A 32 28.25 2.56 -24.86
CA ASP A 32 27.49 1.92 -25.93
C ASP A 32 25.98 2.14 -25.69
N VAL A 33 25.40 3.10 -26.42
CA VAL A 33 23.96 3.46 -26.41
C VAL A 33 23.04 2.25 -26.70
N SER A 34 23.58 1.20 -27.32
CA SER A 34 22.92 -0.09 -27.53
C SER A 34 22.54 -0.81 -26.22
N SER A 35 23.45 -0.80 -25.25
CA SER A 35 23.31 -1.57 -24.01
C SER A 35 22.17 -1.06 -23.12
N SER A 36 22.00 0.27 -22.98
CA SER A 36 20.98 0.87 -22.11
C SER A 36 19.54 0.54 -22.53
N LYS A 37 19.29 0.43 -23.84
CA LYS A 37 17.97 0.03 -24.39
C LYS A 37 17.63 -1.42 -24.03
N ILE A 38 18.60 -2.33 -24.11
CA ILE A 38 18.40 -3.75 -23.80
C ILE A 38 18.05 -3.93 -22.32
N TYR A 39 18.77 -3.26 -21.42
CA TYR A 39 18.48 -3.32 -19.98
C TYR A 39 17.11 -2.74 -19.62
N THR A 40 16.74 -1.61 -20.23
CA THR A 40 15.44 -0.98 -19.99
C THR A 40 14.28 -1.92 -20.35
N SER A 41 14.38 -2.60 -21.49
CA SER A 41 13.38 -3.60 -21.92
C SER A 41 13.34 -4.80 -20.96
N ALA A 42 14.50 -5.31 -20.56
CA ALA A 42 14.59 -6.45 -19.64
C ALA A 42 13.97 -6.14 -18.26
N ILE A 43 14.27 -4.97 -17.68
CA ILE A 43 13.72 -4.56 -16.37
C ILE A 43 12.20 -4.42 -16.45
N SER A 44 11.68 -3.75 -17.48
CA SER A 44 10.23 -3.64 -17.68
C SER A 44 9.57 -5.01 -17.84
N SER A 45 10.20 -5.94 -18.56
CA SER A 45 9.71 -7.31 -18.71
C SER A 45 9.69 -8.07 -17.38
N VAL A 46 10.75 -7.99 -16.59
CA VAL A 46 10.82 -8.63 -15.26
C VAL A 46 9.75 -8.07 -14.33
N ILE A 47 9.58 -6.74 -14.28
CA ILE A 47 8.56 -6.10 -13.43
C ILE A 47 7.16 -6.48 -13.92
N ALA A 48 6.92 -6.49 -15.24
CA ALA A 48 5.65 -6.91 -15.83
C ALA A 48 5.34 -8.39 -15.54
N ALA A 49 6.34 -9.25 -15.30
CA ALA A 49 6.14 -10.64 -14.93
C ALA A 49 6.00 -10.84 -13.40
N VAL A 50 6.82 -10.15 -12.60
CA VAL A 50 6.86 -10.31 -11.13
C VAL A 50 5.65 -9.66 -10.46
N THR A 51 5.22 -8.48 -10.91
CA THR A 51 4.07 -7.77 -10.33
C THR A 51 2.78 -8.60 -10.37
N PRO A 52 2.34 -9.21 -11.50
CA PRO A 52 1.15 -10.05 -11.50
C PRO A 52 1.35 -11.35 -10.72
N MET A 53 2.57 -11.92 -10.66
CA MET A 53 2.85 -13.08 -9.81
C MET A 53 2.65 -12.74 -8.33
N LEU A 54 3.18 -11.60 -7.86
CA LEU A 54 2.95 -11.10 -6.51
C LEU A 54 1.47 -10.81 -6.26
N ALA A 55 0.81 -10.16 -7.21
CA ALA A 55 -0.62 -9.91 -7.14
C ALA A 55 -1.39 -11.23 -6.96
N LEU A 56 -1.11 -12.26 -7.78
CA LEU A 56 -1.74 -13.58 -7.66
C LEU A 56 -1.47 -14.25 -6.31
N ILE A 57 -0.25 -14.14 -5.78
CA ILE A 57 0.10 -14.65 -4.44
C ILE A 57 -0.76 -14.01 -3.35
N TYR A 58 -1.15 -12.74 -3.48
CA TYR A 58 -2.07 -12.09 -2.55
C TYR A 58 -3.55 -12.36 -2.87
N PHE A 59 -3.97 -12.24 -4.13
CA PHE A 59 -5.36 -12.37 -4.55
C PHE A 59 -5.88 -13.81 -4.47
N CYS A 60 -5.04 -14.83 -4.70
CA CYS A 60 -5.44 -16.22 -4.64
C CYS A 60 -5.91 -16.66 -3.23
N PRO A 61 -5.11 -16.50 -2.14
CA PRO A 61 -5.56 -16.82 -0.80
C PRO A 61 -6.73 -15.95 -0.36
N LEU A 62 -6.78 -14.67 -0.77
CA LEU A 62 -7.92 -13.81 -0.52
C LEU A 62 -9.21 -14.33 -1.16
N TYR A 63 -9.14 -14.78 -2.42
CA TYR A 63 -10.28 -15.37 -3.12
C TYR A 63 -10.74 -16.67 -2.45
N LEU A 64 -9.81 -17.54 -2.06
CA LEU A 64 -10.11 -18.78 -1.36
C LEU A 64 -10.75 -18.52 0.00
N LEU A 65 -10.21 -17.58 0.77
CA LEU A 65 -10.74 -17.19 2.07
C LEU A 65 -12.09 -16.48 1.97
N TYR A 66 -12.28 -15.65 0.95
CA TYR A 66 -13.57 -15.03 0.65
C TYR A 66 -14.63 -16.10 0.34
N ARG A 67 -14.29 -17.09 -0.51
CA ARG A 67 -15.17 -18.23 -0.81
C ARG A 67 -15.46 -19.05 0.44
N HIS A 68 -14.47 -19.26 1.30
CA HIS A 68 -14.62 -19.96 2.58
C HIS A 68 -15.55 -19.21 3.55
N SER A 69 -15.39 -17.90 3.66
CA SER A 69 -16.23 -17.02 4.49
C SER A 69 -17.69 -17.04 4.02
N LYS A 70 -17.93 -17.03 2.70
CA LYS A 70 -19.29 -17.14 2.14
C LYS A 70 -19.98 -18.46 2.47
N ARG A 71 -19.22 -19.55 2.67
CA ARG A 71 -19.76 -20.86 3.06
C ARG A 71 -20.07 -20.96 4.56
N HIS A 72 -19.45 -20.13 5.39
CA HIS A 72 -19.60 -20.15 6.85
C HIS A 72 -19.98 -18.76 7.36
N PRO A 73 -21.22 -18.29 7.08
CA PRO A 73 -21.65 -16.97 7.51
C PRO A 73 -21.64 -16.87 9.04
N ARG A 74 -21.07 -15.78 9.56
CA ARG A 74 -21.06 -15.51 11.00
C ARG A 74 -22.38 -14.88 11.42
N SER A 75 -22.92 -15.31 12.57
CA SER A 75 -24.05 -14.64 13.21
C SER A 75 -23.60 -13.31 13.81
N ILE A 76 -23.88 -12.20 13.11
CA ILE A 76 -23.57 -10.85 13.61
C ILE A 76 -24.84 -10.27 14.23
N ASN A 77 -24.81 -10.03 15.55
CA ASN A 77 -25.97 -9.53 16.30
C ASN A 77 -26.29 -8.04 16.05
N LYS A 78 -25.42 -7.28 15.34
CA LYS A 78 -25.61 -5.86 15.02
C LYS A 78 -25.46 -5.57 13.52
N ILE A 79 -26.52 -5.03 12.92
CA ILE A 79 -26.58 -4.68 11.48
C ILE A 79 -25.49 -3.67 11.09
N SER A 80 -25.17 -2.71 11.96
CA SER A 80 -24.12 -1.71 11.72
C SER A 80 -22.73 -2.35 11.65
N GLY A 81 -22.43 -3.31 12.52
CA GLY A 81 -21.18 -4.07 12.50
C GLY A 81 -21.05 -4.95 11.26
N ALA A 82 -22.16 -5.51 10.77
CA ALA A 82 -22.18 -6.33 9.56
C ALA A 82 -21.75 -5.55 8.31
N ARG A 83 -22.24 -4.31 8.15
CA ARG A 83 -21.85 -3.47 7.00
C ARG A 83 -20.35 -3.13 7.01
N VAL A 84 -19.80 -2.77 8.16
CA VAL A 84 -18.37 -2.42 8.29
C VAL A 84 -17.48 -3.63 7.98
N GLN A 85 -17.86 -4.82 8.45
CA GLN A 85 -17.15 -6.06 8.15
C GLN A 85 -17.24 -6.45 6.66
N GLN A 86 -18.29 -6.03 5.96
CA GLN A 86 -18.44 -6.30 4.54
C GLN A 86 -17.57 -5.37 3.67
N TYR A 87 -17.53 -4.07 3.97
CA TYR A 87 -16.79 -3.10 3.16
C TYR A 87 -15.31 -2.97 3.54
N GLY A 88 -14.93 -3.26 4.79
CA GLY A 88 -13.54 -3.18 5.27
C GLY A 88 -12.54 -3.94 4.39
N PRO A 89 -12.75 -5.24 4.13
CA PRO A 89 -11.86 -6.03 3.26
C PRO A 89 -11.67 -5.43 1.86
N LEU A 90 -12.72 -4.85 1.28
CA LEU A 90 -12.64 -4.26 -0.06
C LEU A 90 -11.68 -3.07 -0.09
N VAL A 91 -11.72 -2.22 0.93
CA VAL A 91 -10.79 -1.08 1.05
C VAL A 91 -9.35 -1.56 1.21
N TYR A 92 -9.09 -2.59 2.02
CA TYR A 92 -7.74 -3.13 2.17
C TYR A 92 -7.21 -3.77 0.88
N VAL A 93 -8.07 -4.47 0.13
CA VAL A 93 -7.71 -5.03 -1.19
C VAL A 93 -7.38 -3.92 -2.18
N PHE A 94 -8.13 -2.82 -2.16
CA PHE A 94 -7.83 -1.65 -2.98
C PHE A 94 -6.48 -1.02 -2.59
N LEU A 95 -6.23 -0.77 -1.30
CA LEU A 95 -4.93 -0.27 -0.80
C LEU A 95 -3.76 -1.19 -1.20
N LEU A 96 -3.96 -2.51 -1.15
CA LEU A 96 -2.99 -3.52 -1.55
C LEU A 96 -2.68 -3.43 -3.06
N ALA A 97 -3.71 -3.32 -3.91
CA ALA A 97 -3.53 -3.21 -5.36
C ALA A 97 -2.79 -1.91 -5.74
N VAL A 98 -3.19 -0.78 -5.18
CA VAL A 98 -2.57 0.53 -5.44
C VAL A 98 -1.12 0.55 -4.93
N SER A 99 -0.85 -0.01 -3.75
CA SER A 99 0.53 -0.07 -3.22
C SER A 99 1.43 -1.02 -4.01
N LEU A 100 0.92 -2.14 -4.53
CA LEU A 100 1.69 -3.01 -5.43
C LEU A 100 2.05 -2.30 -6.74
N ALA A 101 1.12 -1.52 -7.31
CA ALA A 101 1.41 -0.71 -8.50
C ALA A 101 2.54 0.30 -8.20
N GLU A 102 2.47 0.98 -7.06
CA GLU A 102 3.50 1.94 -6.68
C GLU A 102 4.86 1.30 -6.35
N VAL A 103 4.87 0.09 -5.77
CA VAL A 103 6.11 -0.71 -5.61
C VAL A 103 6.74 -0.98 -6.98
N ALA A 104 5.94 -1.36 -7.98
CA ALA A 104 6.43 -1.64 -9.32
C ALA A 104 7.04 -0.38 -9.98
N ASP A 105 6.31 0.75 -9.94
CA ASP A 105 6.75 2.01 -10.53
C ASP A 105 7.99 2.59 -9.83
N ALA A 106 8.00 2.62 -8.50
CA ALA A 106 9.13 3.14 -7.73
C ALA A 106 10.38 2.27 -7.90
N THR A 107 10.23 0.94 -7.97
CA THR A 107 11.35 0.03 -8.23
C THR A 107 11.90 0.24 -9.65
N TRP A 108 11.02 0.29 -10.65
CA TRP A 108 11.41 0.56 -12.04
C TRP A 108 12.21 1.86 -12.13
N LEU A 109 11.70 2.94 -11.54
CA LEU A 109 12.30 4.26 -11.62
C LEU A 109 13.68 4.32 -10.94
N LEU A 110 13.83 3.69 -9.76
CA LEU A 110 15.12 3.63 -9.06
C LEU A 110 16.17 2.83 -9.84
N LEU A 111 15.76 1.76 -10.53
CA LEU A 111 16.64 1.00 -11.41
C LEU A 111 17.07 1.84 -12.61
N GLN A 112 16.14 2.56 -13.25
CA GLN A 112 16.45 3.46 -14.37
C GLN A 112 17.45 4.55 -13.99
N PHE A 113 17.23 5.21 -12.83
CA PHE A 113 18.16 6.22 -12.32
C PHE A 113 19.57 5.69 -12.08
N ARG A 114 19.68 4.43 -11.68
CA ARG A 114 20.97 3.79 -11.46
C ARG A 114 21.65 3.39 -12.77
N PHE A 115 20.93 2.74 -13.69
CA PHE A 115 21.54 2.22 -14.91
C PHE A 115 21.91 3.30 -15.91
N ASN A 116 21.08 4.34 -16.03
CA ASN A 116 21.33 5.42 -16.98
C ASN A 116 22.17 6.56 -16.36
N ASN A 117 22.59 6.44 -15.10
CA ASN A 117 23.30 7.47 -14.33
C ASN A 117 22.65 8.87 -14.42
N ASN A 118 21.34 8.89 -14.62
CA ASN A 118 20.54 10.11 -14.79
C ASN A 118 19.68 10.37 -13.55
N ALA A 119 20.21 10.02 -12.37
CA ALA A 119 19.52 10.26 -11.13
C ALA A 119 19.27 11.77 -10.97
N PRO A 120 18.00 12.20 -10.79
CA PRO A 120 17.70 13.57 -10.44
C PRO A 120 18.27 13.90 -9.05
N ASP A 121 18.01 15.12 -8.58
CA ASP A 121 18.45 15.61 -7.28
C ASP A 121 18.40 14.54 -6.17
N PRO A 122 19.40 14.50 -5.27
CA PRO A 122 19.50 13.49 -4.22
C PRO A 122 18.26 13.44 -3.32
N ILE A 123 17.53 14.56 -3.21
CA ILE A 123 16.27 14.68 -2.48
C ILE A 123 15.19 13.84 -3.17
N THR A 124 15.04 13.95 -4.50
CA THR A 124 14.10 13.14 -5.29
C THR A 124 14.37 11.65 -5.08
N ARG A 125 15.63 11.24 -5.22
CA ARG A 125 16.01 9.83 -5.05
C ARG A 125 15.65 9.31 -3.65
N SER A 126 15.81 10.14 -2.63
CA SER A 126 15.44 9.81 -1.25
C SER A 126 13.92 9.75 -1.07
N GLY A 127 13.17 10.65 -1.72
CA GLY A 127 11.71 10.64 -1.76
C GLY A 127 11.14 9.36 -2.37
N VAL A 128 11.63 8.95 -3.55
CA VAL A 128 11.19 7.71 -4.22
C VAL A 128 11.54 6.47 -3.39
N ARG A 129 12.72 6.43 -2.74
CA ARG A 129 13.10 5.34 -1.85
C ARG A 129 12.19 5.24 -0.63
N PHE A 130 11.81 6.38 -0.05
CA PHE A 130 10.88 6.40 1.07
C PHE A 130 9.48 5.95 0.63
N LEU A 131 8.97 6.43 -0.51
CA LEU A 131 7.68 5.97 -1.06
C LEU A 131 7.68 4.47 -1.37
N LEU A 132 8.78 3.92 -1.90
CA LEU A 132 8.93 2.48 -2.08
C LEU A 132 8.81 1.73 -0.74
N TRP A 133 9.48 2.22 0.30
CA TRP A 133 9.39 1.62 1.64
C TRP A 133 7.97 1.69 2.21
N VAL A 134 7.30 2.84 2.08
CA VAL A 134 5.90 3.03 2.52
C VAL A 134 4.94 2.13 1.72
N SER A 135 5.18 1.95 0.42
CA SER A 135 4.38 1.07 -0.44
C SER A 135 4.55 -0.40 -0.06
N CYS A 136 5.78 -0.85 0.23
CA CYS A 136 6.03 -2.19 0.76
C CYS A 136 5.37 -2.40 2.13
N TRP A 137 5.51 -1.43 3.04
CA TRP A 137 4.84 -1.43 4.35
C TRP A 137 3.32 -1.59 4.18
N THR A 138 2.72 -0.78 3.31
CA THR A 138 1.28 -0.77 3.03
C THR A 138 0.84 -2.10 2.42
N THR A 139 1.59 -2.63 1.44
CA THR A 139 1.28 -3.92 0.78
C THR A 139 1.23 -5.05 1.80
N VAL A 140 2.28 -5.18 2.64
CA VAL A 140 2.37 -6.27 3.61
C VAL A 140 1.31 -6.13 4.69
N THR A 141 1.14 -4.93 5.24
CA THR A 141 0.19 -4.73 6.34
C THR A 141 -1.26 -4.81 5.88
N SER A 142 -1.63 -4.20 4.74
CA SER A 142 -2.98 -4.30 4.17
C SER A 142 -3.33 -5.76 3.80
N GLY A 143 -2.40 -6.50 3.19
CA GLY A 143 -2.57 -7.92 2.91
C GLY A 143 -2.80 -8.72 4.18
N THR A 144 -1.98 -8.49 5.21
CA THR A 144 -2.11 -9.14 6.51
C THR A 144 -3.47 -8.84 7.19
N TYR A 145 -3.89 -7.57 7.21
CA TYR A 145 -5.20 -7.19 7.76
C TYR A 145 -6.35 -7.82 6.99
N THR A 146 -6.26 -7.88 5.65
CA THR A 146 -7.28 -8.53 4.83
C THR A 146 -7.40 -10.02 5.16
N LEU A 147 -6.28 -10.72 5.33
CA LEU A 147 -6.27 -12.13 5.74
C LEU A 147 -6.89 -12.31 7.13
N PHE A 148 -6.57 -11.44 8.09
CA PHE A 148 -7.15 -11.51 9.44
C PHE A 148 -8.66 -11.28 9.48
N PHE A 149 -9.18 -10.43 8.60
CA PHE A 149 -10.63 -10.22 8.50
C PHE A 149 -11.35 -11.45 7.94
N LEU A 150 -10.75 -12.12 6.95
CA LEU A 150 -11.38 -13.27 6.30
C LEU A 150 -11.25 -14.56 7.12
N ASP A 151 -10.21 -14.70 7.94
CA ASP A 151 -10.01 -15.90 8.77
C ASP A 151 -10.98 -15.94 9.98
N PRO A 152 -11.88 -16.97 10.06
CA PRO A 152 -12.79 -17.17 11.18
C PRO A 152 -12.12 -17.37 12.54
N LEU A 153 -10.91 -17.93 12.57
CA LEU A 153 -10.21 -18.25 13.82
C LEU A 153 -9.52 -17.02 14.41
N TRP A 154 -8.95 -16.16 13.56
CA TRP A 154 -8.18 -15.00 14.01
C TRP A 154 -9.03 -13.80 14.37
N SER A 155 -10.25 -13.70 13.82
CA SER A 155 -11.14 -12.59 14.14
C SER A 155 -11.57 -12.53 15.61
N ARG A 156 -11.40 -13.60 16.39
CA ARG A 156 -11.65 -13.58 17.85
C ARG A 156 -10.51 -12.97 18.66
N ARG A 157 -9.35 -12.71 18.03
CA ARG A 157 -8.18 -12.16 18.72
C ARG A 157 -8.28 -10.64 18.84
N PRO A 158 -7.75 -10.05 19.92
CA PRO A 158 -7.77 -8.59 20.14
C PRO A 158 -7.01 -7.80 19.06
N ILE A 159 -6.12 -8.44 18.30
CA ILE A 159 -5.44 -7.84 17.13
C ILE A 159 -6.43 -7.43 16.03
N ALA A 160 -7.58 -8.09 15.93
CA ALA A 160 -8.65 -7.71 15.01
C ALA A 160 -9.51 -6.54 15.54
N SER A 161 -9.12 -5.90 16.65
CA SER A 161 -9.85 -4.77 17.22
C SER A 161 -9.81 -3.55 16.30
N ILE A 162 -10.93 -2.82 16.29
CA ILE A 162 -11.10 -1.58 15.54
C ILE A 162 -10.08 -0.51 15.98
N GLY A 163 -9.64 -0.54 17.24
CA GLY A 163 -8.64 0.39 17.77
C GLY A 163 -7.26 0.17 17.15
N THR A 164 -6.83 -1.09 17.02
CA THR A 164 -5.54 -1.43 16.39
C THR A 164 -5.54 -1.04 14.91
N GLN A 165 -6.67 -1.23 14.23
CA GLN A 165 -6.83 -0.79 12.84
C GLN A 165 -6.78 0.73 12.72
N ALA A 166 -7.43 1.47 13.63
CA ALA A 166 -7.37 2.93 13.62
C ALA A 166 -5.94 3.46 13.79
N VAL A 167 -5.18 2.89 14.72
CA VAL A 167 -3.76 3.24 14.93
C VAL A 167 -2.93 2.92 13.68
N TRP A 168 -3.15 1.74 13.07
CA TRP A 168 -2.44 1.37 11.85
C TRP A 168 -2.76 2.31 10.67
N VAL A 169 -4.04 2.66 10.47
CA VAL A 169 -4.46 3.62 9.43
C VAL A 169 -3.77 4.96 9.66
N LEU A 170 -3.74 5.46 10.90
CA LEU A 170 -3.11 6.73 11.23
C LEU A 170 -1.59 6.72 10.96
N VAL A 171 -0.88 5.67 11.40
CA VAL A 171 0.57 5.54 11.17
C VAL A 171 0.87 5.47 9.67
N THR A 172 0.10 4.67 8.94
CA THR A 172 0.27 4.51 7.49
C THR A 172 -0.04 5.84 6.77
N TRP A 173 -1.07 6.56 7.19
CA TRP A 173 -1.39 7.88 6.67
C TRP A 173 -0.26 8.89 6.89
N ILE A 174 0.35 8.93 8.08
CA ILE A 174 1.50 9.79 8.37
C ILE A 174 2.67 9.47 7.43
N PHE A 175 2.96 8.19 7.21
CA PHE A 175 4.01 7.77 6.28
C PHE A 175 3.75 8.23 4.85
N TRP A 176 2.51 8.09 4.36
CA TRP A 176 2.13 8.57 3.03
C TRP A 176 2.24 10.09 2.90
N VAL A 177 1.73 10.84 3.88
CA VAL A 177 1.83 12.31 3.88
C VAL A 177 3.29 12.77 3.94
N ALA A 178 4.12 12.16 4.78
CA ALA A 178 5.55 12.47 4.84
C ALA A 178 6.25 12.17 3.51
N GLY A 179 5.92 11.04 2.87
CA GLY A 179 6.52 10.64 1.59
C GLY A 179 6.09 11.54 0.44
N ALA A 180 4.80 11.85 0.34
CA ALA A 180 4.27 12.80 -0.63
C ALA A 180 4.86 14.21 -0.41
N GLY A 181 5.03 14.63 0.85
CA GLY A 181 5.66 15.92 1.19
C GLY A 181 7.13 15.99 0.76
N LEU A 182 7.90 14.95 1.01
CA LEU A 182 9.30 14.85 0.59
C LEU A 182 9.42 14.86 -0.95
N PHE A 183 8.52 14.16 -1.62
CA PHE A 183 8.46 14.11 -3.09
C PHE A 183 8.07 15.46 -3.70
N ASN A 184 7.02 16.11 -3.16
CA ASN A 184 6.54 17.41 -3.63
C ASN A 184 7.60 18.52 -3.50
N LYS A 185 8.39 18.49 -2.42
CA LYS A 185 9.52 19.44 -2.24
C LYS A 185 10.52 19.38 -3.41
N SER A 186 10.67 18.21 -4.04
CA SER A 186 11.60 18.02 -5.14
C SER A 186 11.05 18.50 -6.48
N PHE A 187 9.72 18.57 -6.63
CA PHE A 187 9.07 18.96 -7.89
C PHE A 187 7.82 19.82 -7.68
N PRO A 188 7.94 21.05 -7.14
CA PRO A 188 6.78 21.93 -6.95
C PRO A 188 6.08 22.28 -8.28
N ARG A 189 6.84 22.32 -9.39
CA ARG A 189 6.32 22.66 -10.72
C ARG A 189 5.43 21.56 -11.32
N LEU A 190 5.66 20.28 -10.97
CA LEU A 190 4.84 19.17 -11.47
C LEU A 190 3.37 19.32 -11.08
N PHE A 191 3.10 19.92 -9.92
CA PHE A 191 1.75 20.10 -9.40
C PHE A 191 1.09 21.43 -9.83
N MET A 192 1.88 22.46 -10.13
CA MET A 192 1.36 23.80 -10.43
C MET A 192 1.19 24.08 -11.91
N SER A 193 2.09 23.62 -12.78
CA SER A 193 2.09 23.97 -14.19
C SER A 193 1.91 22.78 -15.14
N GLY A 194 1.95 21.54 -14.63
CA GLY A 194 1.86 20.32 -15.45
C GLY A 194 2.97 20.22 -16.51
N SER A 195 3.99 21.07 -16.44
CA SER A 195 5.08 21.15 -17.39
C SER A 195 6.23 20.26 -16.92
N CYS A 196 6.66 19.37 -17.81
CA CYS A 196 7.73 18.40 -17.62
C CYS A 196 9.09 18.92 -18.13
N ASP A 197 9.33 20.22 -18.08
CA ASP A 197 10.54 20.79 -18.68
C ASP A 197 11.79 20.43 -17.84
N GLY A 198 12.74 19.73 -18.47
CA GLY A 198 13.98 19.29 -17.84
C GLY A 198 13.90 18.09 -16.88
N VAL A 199 12.75 17.41 -16.76
CA VAL A 199 12.59 16.25 -15.85
C VAL A 199 12.59 14.93 -16.61
N VAL A 200 13.57 14.08 -16.31
CA VAL A 200 13.65 12.72 -16.87
C VAL A 200 12.56 11.83 -16.25
N TYR A 201 11.84 11.07 -17.09
CA TYR A 201 10.73 10.18 -16.68
C TYR A 201 9.58 10.90 -15.96
N CYS A 202 9.22 12.09 -16.47
CA CYS A 202 8.15 12.89 -15.89
C CYS A 202 6.81 12.14 -15.73
N GLY A 203 6.40 11.36 -16.73
CA GLY A 203 5.14 10.60 -16.68
C GLY A 203 5.09 9.59 -15.52
N GLN A 204 6.20 8.90 -15.26
CA GLN A 204 6.30 7.94 -14.16
C GLN A 204 6.36 8.62 -12.80
N LEU A 205 7.06 9.76 -12.70
CA LEU A 205 7.06 10.58 -11.48
C LEU A 205 5.66 11.13 -11.17
N GLN A 206 4.92 11.55 -12.19
CA GLN A 206 3.53 11.98 -12.07
C GLN A 206 2.61 10.82 -11.65
N ALA A 207 2.82 9.61 -12.19
CA ALA A 207 2.07 8.43 -11.81
C ALA A 207 2.27 8.08 -10.32
N ILE A 208 3.52 8.03 -9.83
CA ILE A 208 3.83 7.78 -8.42
C ILE A 208 3.17 8.84 -7.52
N SER A 209 3.23 10.12 -7.91
CA SER A 209 2.54 11.20 -7.20
C SER A 209 1.02 10.97 -7.12
N ALA A 210 0.39 10.62 -8.24
CA ALA A 210 -1.04 10.36 -8.30
C ALA A 210 -1.43 9.16 -7.42
N LEU A 211 -0.66 8.07 -7.46
CA LEU A 211 -0.87 6.89 -6.62
C LEU A 211 -0.75 7.24 -5.13
N ALA A 212 0.27 8.01 -4.75
CA ALA A 212 0.43 8.48 -3.37
C ALA A 212 -0.76 9.32 -2.89
N VAL A 213 -1.28 10.23 -3.73
CA VAL A 213 -2.47 11.03 -3.41
C VAL A 213 -3.72 10.15 -3.25
N VAL A 214 -3.91 9.17 -4.13
CA VAL A 214 -5.02 8.20 -4.04
C VAL A 214 -4.95 7.43 -2.71
N GLN A 215 -3.77 7.01 -2.28
CA GLN A 215 -3.58 6.33 -1.00
C GLN A 215 -3.90 7.25 0.19
N ILE A 216 -3.43 8.50 0.17
CA ILE A 216 -3.73 9.50 1.22
C ILE A 216 -5.24 9.72 1.32
N LEU A 217 -5.93 9.91 0.20
CA LEU A 217 -7.38 10.13 0.18
C LEU A 217 -8.13 8.91 0.72
N THR A 218 -7.73 7.70 0.31
CA THR A 218 -8.34 6.45 0.77
C THR A 218 -8.18 6.26 2.27
N LEU A 219 -6.98 6.51 2.81
CA LEU A 219 -6.71 6.43 4.24
C LEU A 219 -7.46 7.52 5.02
N THR A 220 -7.54 8.73 4.49
CA THR A 220 -8.31 9.84 5.09
C THR A 220 -9.79 9.48 5.18
N PHE A 221 -10.38 8.95 4.10
CA PHE A 221 -11.75 8.46 4.10
C PHE A 221 -11.94 7.34 5.13
N GLY A 222 -10.99 6.40 5.23
CA GLY A 222 -10.98 5.37 6.26
C GLY A 222 -11.02 5.93 7.68
N MET A 223 -10.20 6.96 7.99
CA MET A 223 -10.21 7.62 9.30
C MET A 223 -11.54 8.31 9.60
N LEU A 224 -12.15 8.98 8.60
CA LEU A 224 -13.46 9.62 8.75
C LEU A 224 -14.54 8.59 9.08
N VAL A 225 -14.56 7.44 8.38
CA VAL A 225 -15.50 6.35 8.66
C VAL A 225 -15.31 5.78 10.07
N ILE A 226 -14.07 5.53 10.50
CA ILE A 226 -13.79 5.01 11.84
C ILE A 226 -14.25 6.02 12.90
N THR A 227 -13.93 7.30 12.72
CA THR A 227 -14.34 8.37 13.65
C THR A 227 -15.85 8.49 13.73
N TRP A 228 -16.53 8.42 12.58
CA TRP A 228 -17.98 8.43 12.51
C TRP A 228 -18.61 7.26 13.27
N LEU A 229 -18.06 6.04 13.12
CA LEU A 229 -18.55 4.85 13.84
C LEU A 229 -18.34 4.98 15.36
N VAL A 230 -17.20 5.50 15.79
CA VAL A 230 -16.91 5.77 17.20
C VAL A 230 -17.91 6.79 17.75
N TRP A 231 -18.17 7.87 17.01
CA TRP A 231 -19.13 8.89 17.38
C TRP A 231 -20.56 8.35 17.49
N GLN A 232 -20.99 7.52 16.53
CA GLN A 232 -22.30 6.85 16.60
C GLN A 232 -22.41 5.92 17.80
N SER A 233 -21.35 5.17 18.11
CA SER A 233 -21.32 4.29 19.28
C SER A 233 -21.41 5.09 20.59
N ALA A 234 -20.69 6.21 20.70
CA ALA A 234 -20.75 7.08 21.86
C ALA A 234 -22.15 7.71 22.05
N ARG A 235 -22.78 8.13 20.95
CA ARG A 235 -24.13 8.71 20.98
C ARG A 235 -25.20 7.67 21.39
N SER A 236 -25.03 6.41 20.99
CA SER A 236 -25.94 5.34 21.40
C SER A 236 -25.89 5.05 22.90
N ILE A 237 -24.79 5.37 23.60
CA ILE A 237 -24.68 5.20 25.05
C ILE A 237 -25.42 6.32 25.79
N HIS A 238 -25.43 7.54 25.23
CA HIS A 238 -26.11 8.69 25.84
C HIS A 238 -27.64 8.67 25.70
N HIS A 239 -28.21 7.88 24.80
CA HIS A 239 -29.64 7.63 24.75
C HIS A 239 -29.95 6.30 25.45
N PRO A 240 -30.34 6.30 26.75
CA PRO A 240 -30.70 5.07 27.43
C PRO A 240 -31.83 4.39 26.67
N MET A 241 -31.62 3.14 26.28
CA MET A 241 -32.67 2.31 25.71
C MET A 241 -33.79 2.25 26.74
N VAL A 242 -34.91 2.94 26.48
CA VAL A 242 -36.16 2.72 27.18
C VAL A 242 -36.56 1.29 26.85
N ILE A 243 -36.24 0.36 27.75
CA ILE A 243 -36.64 -1.05 27.66
C ILE A 243 -38.16 -1.03 27.71
N ARG A 244 -38.80 -1.11 26.54
CA ARG A 244 -40.22 -1.41 26.46
C ARG A 244 -40.36 -2.90 26.82
N VAL A 245 -40.60 -3.16 28.10
CA VAL A 245 -41.12 -4.44 28.55
C VAL A 245 -42.48 -4.60 27.86
N ALA A 246 -42.55 -5.48 26.88
CA ALA A 246 -43.83 -5.88 26.32
C ALA A 246 -44.60 -6.57 27.45
N ALA A 247 -45.63 -5.91 27.97
CA ALA A 247 -46.58 -6.53 28.87
C ALA A 247 -47.24 -7.68 28.11
N ALA A 248 -46.89 -8.91 28.46
CA ALA A 248 -47.63 -10.09 28.04
C ALA A 248 -49.01 -10.02 28.73
N ILE A 249 -50.07 -9.99 27.92
CA ILE A 249 -51.46 -10.21 28.33
C ILE A 249 -51.77 -11.68 28.07
#